data_AF-A0A1B8ZUC0-F1
#
_entry.id   AF-A0A1B8ZUC0-F1
#
_cell.length_a   1.000
_cell.length_b   1.000
_cell.length_c   1.000
_cell.angle_alpha   90.00
_cell.angle_beta   90.00
_cell.angle_gamma   90.00
#
_symmetry.space_group_name_H-M   'P 1'
#
loop_
_entity.id
_entity.type
_entity.pdbx_description
1 polymer ?
#
loop_
_entity_poly.entity_id
_entity_poly.type
_entity_poly.pdbx_seq_one_letter_code
_entity_poly.pdbx_strand_id
1 'polypeptide(L)'
;MLNFYNKFPQISKKQRKFFKSNFVIHFSFIYLIITTTMKKLILILISIKCLICCHSKNAEESLSKKNPKSKYYTKLDTVVITTETDDTIKYSQKKFNELIDNHPEFIDDFPENPDRLYFCFGNNLEFGSEAGQDYYYTLYSYFLKQRNGIDKHAEQRKKLIVIFSNINSIFGYVAYGGTYFVHQQNRIPGYAEYLIYLGSTDKEKENNKDPYDISKQKKLYM
;
A
#
# COMPACT_ATOMS: atom_id res chain seq x y z
N MET A 1 -21.44 -53.31 -39.24
CA MET A 1 -22.15 -52.10 -39.69
C MET A 1 -23.38 -51.89 -38.81
N LEU A 2 -23.40 -50.84 -37.99
CA LEU A 2 -24.65 -50.33 -37.39
C LEU A 2 -24.48 -48.82 -37.20
N ASN A 3 -24.97 -48.06 -38.18
CA ASN A 3 -25.07 -46.61 -38.17
C ASN A 3 -26.27 -46.21 -37.31
N PHE A 4 -26.02 -45.75 -36.09
CA PHE A 4 -26.99 -44.99 -35.31
C PHE A 4 -26.74 -43.51 -35.54
N TYR A 5 -27.26 -42.97 -36.64
CA TYR A 5 -27.45 -41.53 -36.75
C TYR A 5 -28.79 -41.21 -37.38
N ASN A 6 -29.47 -40.27 -36.71
CA ASN A 6 -30.55 -39.42 -37.19
C ASN A 6 -31.98 -39.94 -37.07
N LYS A 7 -32.60 -39.58 -35.94
CA LYS A 7 -34.01 -39.18 -35.95
C LYS A 7 -34.22 -38.00 -34.98
N PHE A 8 -33.82 -36.80 -35.41
CA PHE A 8 -34.30 -35.56 -34.78
C PHE A 8 -35.52 -35.03 -35.54
N PRO A 9 -36.61 -34.65 -34.85
CA PRO A 9 -37.81 -34.13 -35.49
C PRO A 9 -37.54 -32.78 -36.16
N GLN A 10 -38.03 -32.63 -37.40
CA GLN A 10 -37.93 -31.41 -38.18
C GLN A 10 -38.82 -30.32 -37.58
N ILE A 11 -38.21 -29.37 -36.87
CA ILE A 11 -38.88 -28.20 -36.30
C ILE A 11 -39.27 -27.23 -37.43
N SER A 12 -40.53 -26.76 -37.41
CA SER A 12 -41.07 -25.89 -38.47
C SER A 12 -40.33 -24.55 -38.56
N LYS A 13 -40.30 -23.94 -39.75
CA LYS A 13 -39.64 -22.63 -39.97
C LYS A 13 -40.20 -21.52 -39.05
N LYS A 14 -41.49 -21.60 -38.66
CA LYS A 14 -42.14 -20.66 -37.75
C LYS A 14 -41.65 -20.81 -36.30
N GLN A 15 -41.47 -22.05 -35.84
CA GLN A 15 -40.87 -22.33 -34.52
C GLN A 15 -39.41 -21.89 -34.45
N ARG A 16 -38.61 -22.10 -35.51
CA ARG A 16 -37.21 -21.61 -35.58
C ARG A 16 -37.10 -20.09 -35.46
N LYS A 17 -38.05 -19.33 -36.02
CA LYS A 17 -38.06 -17.85 -35.95
C LYS A 17 -38.46 -17.34 -34.56
N PHE A 18 -39.42 -18.01 -33.90
CA PHE A 18 -39.82 -17.71 -32.52
C PHE A 18 -38.70 -18.01 -31.51
N PHE A 19 -38.02 -19.15 -31.64
CA PHE A 19 -36.86 -19.48 -30.81
C PHE A 19 -35.69 -18.52 -31.05
N LYS A 20 -35.36 -18.13 -32.28
CA LYS A 20 -34.28 -17.16 -32.54
C LYS A 20 -34.57 -15.77 -31.97
N SER A 21 -35.81 -15.28 -32.06
CA SER A 21 -36.14 -13.92 -31.59
C SER A 21 -36.20 -13.83 -30.07
N ASN A 22 -36.83 -14.80 -29.39
CA ASN A 22 -36.95 -14.76 -27.93
C ASN A 22 -35.66 -15.18 -27.22
N PHE A 23 -34.88 -16.10 -27.79
CA PHE A 23 -33.61 -16.54 -27.19
C PHE A 23 -32.54 -15.44 -27.21
N VAL A 24 -32.46 -14.66 -28.29
CA VAL A 24 -31.51 -13.53 -28.39
C VAL A 24 -31.87 -12.40 -27.43
N ILE A 25 -33.15 -12.08 -27.26
CA ILE A 25 -33.60 -11.05 -26.31
C ILE A 25 -33.36 -11.50 -24.86
N HIS A 26 -33.69 -12.75 -24.51
CA HIS A 26 -33.45 -13.26 -23.16
C HIS A 26 -31.96 -13.37 -22.81
N PHE A 27 -31.10 -13.82 -23.73
CA PHE A 27 -29.65 -13.85 -23.50
C PHE A 27 -29.06 -12.44 -23.33
N SER A 28 -29.54 -11.47 -24.11
CA SER A 28 -29.05 -10.09 -24.03
C SER A 28 -29.45 -9.42 -22.71
N PHE A 29 -30.66 -9.70 -22.23
CA PHE A 29 -31.15 -9.20 -20.94
C PHE A 29 -30.43 -9.86 -19.75
N ILE A 30 -30.18 -11.18 -19.82
CA ILE A 30 -29.42 -11.91 -18.80
C ILE A 30 -27.96 -11.43 -18.78
N TYR A 31 -27.33 -11.22 -19.94
CA TYR A 31 -25.97 -10.69 -20.03
C TYR A 31 -25.87 -9.25 -19.50
N LEU A 32 -26.85 -8.40 -19.78
CA LEU A 32 -26.91 -7.04 -19.24
C LEU A 32 -27.11 -7.02 -17.71
N ILE A 33 -27.97 -7.91 -17.18
CA ILE A 33 -28.16 -8.08 -15.74
C ILE A 33 -26.87 -8.60 -15.09
N ILE A 34 -26.24 -9.65 -15.64
CA ILE A 34 -24.99 -10.22 -15.09
C ILE A 34 -23.87 -9.17 -15.08
N THR A 35 -23.71 -8.41 -16.16
CA THR A 35 -22.66 -7.38 -16.25
C THR A 35 -22.92 -6.20 -15.31
N THR A 36 -24.17 -5.80 -15.08
CA THR A 36 -24.50 -4.74 -14.12
C THR A 36 -24.42 -5.21 -12.66
N THR A 37 -24.85 -6.43 -12.36
CA THR A 37 -24.73 -7.00 -11.00
C THR A 37 -23.28 -7.29 -10.64
N MET A 38 -22.46 -7.79 -11.58
CA MET A 38 -21.03 -8.01 -11.34
C MET A 38 -20.26 -6.71 -11.14
N LYS A 39 -20.56 -5.65 -11.89
CA LYS A 39 -19.96 -4.32 -11.66
C LYS A 39 -20.28 -3.77 -10.26
N LYS A 40 -21.52 -3.92 -9.81
CA LYS A 40 -21.92 -3.55 -8.44
C LYS A 40 -21.21 -4.39 -7.39
N LEU A 41 -21.08 -5.70 -7.60
CA LEU A 41 -20.38 -6.59 -6.67
C LEU A 41 -18.89 -6.26 -6.56
N ILE A 42 -18.23 -5.95 -7.67
CA ILE A 42 -16.82 -5.53 -7.70
C ILE A 42 -16.64 -4.19 -6.95
N LEU A 43 -17.53 -3.23 -7.16
CA LEU A 43 -17.51 -1.95 -6.44
C LEU A 43 -17.72 -2.13 -4.92
N ILE A 44 -18.60 -3.04 -4.51
CA ILE A 44 -18.83 -3.38 -3.10
C ILE A 44 -17.62 -4.10 -2.48
N LEU A 45 -16.95 -4.99 -3.21
CA LEU A 45 -15.74 -5.67 -2.72
C LEU A 45 -14.55 -4.71 -2.58
N ILE A 46 -14.46 -3.69 -3.44
CA ILE A 46 -13.47 -2.61 -3.32
C ILE A 46 -13.76 -1.74 -2.10
N SER A 47 -15.03 -1.42 -1.81
CA SER A 47 -15.38 -0.60 -0.64
C SER A 47 -15.21 -1.32 0.70
N ILE A 48 -15.42 -2.64 0.77
CA ILE A 48 -15.21 -3.43 2.01
C ILE A 48 -13.72 -3.55 2.36
N LYS A 49 -12.82 -3.66 1.37
CA LYS A 49 -11.38 -3.61 1.63
C LYS A 49 -10.92 -2.26 2.19
N CYS A 50 -11.56 -1.16 1.81
CA CYS A 50 -11.26 0.16 2.36
C CYS A 50 -11.68 0.32 3.84
N LEU A 51 -12.78 -0.32 4.26
CA LEU A 51 -13.31 -0.22 5.63
C LEU A 51 -12.51 -1.01 6.68
N ILE A 52 -11.81 -2.08 6.28
CA ILE A 52 -10.99 -2.91 7.19
C ILE A 52 -9.58 -2.31 7.38
N CYS A 53 -9.16 -1.38 6.53
CA CYS A 53 -7.78 -0.89 6.53
C CYS A 53 -7.40 0.03 7.69
N CYS A 54 -8.36 0.73 8.32
CA CYS A 54 -8.06 1.76 9.30
C CYS A 54 -8.81 1.54 10.63
N HIS A 55 -8.67 0.36 11.23
CA HIS A 55 -9.05 0.21 12.64
C HIS A 55 -8.02 0.95 13.49
N SER A 56 -8.29 2.21 13.82
CA SER A 56 -7.50 2.93 14.81
C SER A 56 -7.54 2.12 16.10
N LYS A 57 -6.39 1.68 16.59
CA LYS A 57 -6.29 1.23 17.99
C LYS A 57 -6.73 2.42 18.84
N ASN A 58 -7.97 2.40 19.29
CA ASN A 58 -8.44 3.34 20.29
C ASN A 58 -7.49 3.19 21.48
N ALA A 59 -6.77 4.27 21.77
CA ALA A 59 -5.90 4.32 22.93
C ALA A 59 -6.79 4.21 24.17
N GLU A 60 -6.81 3.02 24.78
CA GLU A 60 -7.34 2.86 26.12
C GLU A 60 -6.46 3.67 27.07
N GLU A 61 -7.07 4.75 27.59
CA GLU A 61 -6.52 5.56 28.65
C GLU A 61 -6.50 4.72 29.94
N SER A 62 -5.30 4.31 30.38
CA SER A 62 -5.10 3.77 31.71
C SER A 62 -3.90 4.44 32.38
N LEU A 63 -4.16 4.91 33.61
CA LEU A 63 -3.33 5.75 34.45
C LEU A 63 -1.91 5.20 34.72
N SER A 64 -0.97 6.14 34.82
CA SER A 64 0.33 6.00 35.51
C SER A 64 1.34 4.98 34.93
N LYS A 65 1.67 5.11 33.64
CA LYS A 65 2.97 4.67 33.09
C LYS A 65 3.54 5.77 32.20
N LYS A 66 4.84 6.04 32.34
CA LYS A 66 5.62 6.98 31.49
C LYS A 66 5.16 6.83 30.03
N ASN A 67 4.70 7.92 29.41
CA ASN A 67 4.21 7.89 28.03
C ASN A 67 5.28 7.24 27.12
N PRO A 68 5.03 6.05 26.53
CA PRO A 68 6.04 5.28 25.79
C PRO A 68 6.62 6.05 24.60
N LYS A 69 5.93 7.09 24.12
CA LYS A 69 6.37 8.00 23.06
C LYS A 69 7.50 8.94 23.47
N SER A 70 7.67 9.21 24.78
CA SER A 70 8.69 10.14 25.29
C SER A 70 10.13 9.78 24.92
N LYS A 71 10.40 8.52 24.56
CA LYS A 71 11.72 8.08 24.07
C LYS A 71 12.11 8.71 22.74
N TYR A 72 11.14 9.16 21.95
CA TYR A 72 11.35 9.78 20.64
C TYR A 72 11.32 11.32 20.69
N TYR A 73 11.08 11.91 21.86
CA TYR A 73 11.10 13.35 22.00
C TYR A 73 12.52 13.88 21.85
N THR A 74 12.63 14.99 21.12
CA THR A 74 13.88 15.70 21.00
C THR A 74 14.11 16.60 22.22
N LYS A 75 15.39 16.67 22.61
CA LYS A 75 15.90 17.66 23.58
C LYS A 75 16.58 18.83 22.89
N LEU A 76 16.75 18.77 21.57
CA LEU A 76 17.34 19.83 20.78
C LEU A 76 16.30 20.95 20.60
N ASP A 77 16.76 22.19 20.71
CA ASP A 77 15.91 23.37 20.48
C ASP A 77 15.34 23.40 19.06
N THR A 78 16.10 22.84 18.10
CA THR A 78 15.71 22.74 16.69
C THR A 78 16.10 21.39 16.13
N VAL A 79 15.18 20.77 15.40
CA VAL A 79 15.42 19.60 14.57
C VAL A 79 15.36 20.04 13.11
N VAL A 80 16.40 19.70 12.35
CA VAL A 80 16.49 19.98 10.92
C VAL A 80 16.39 18.66 10.17
N ILE A 81 15.39 18.54 9.30
CA ILE A 81 15.22 17.41 8.41
C ILE A 81 15.61 17.87 7.02
N THR A 82 16.70 17.29 6.49
CA THR A 82 17.14 17.53 5.11
C THR A 82 16.56 16.45 4.21
N THR A 83 15.89 16.86 3.14
CA THR A 83 15.34 15.96 2.12
C THR A 83 16.44 15.49 1.18
N GLU A 84 16.13 14.52 0.33
CA GLU A 84 17.03 14.07 -0.73
C GLU A 84 17.13 15.09 -1.90
N THR A 85 16.31 16.15 -1.89
CA THR A 85 16.37 17.30 -2.80
C THR A 85 17.16 18.48 -2.23
N ASP A 86 17.86 18.29 -1.10
CA ASP A 86 18.57 19.32 -0.33
C ASP A 86 17.66 20.42 0.26
N ASP A 87 16.34 20.23 0.25
CA ASP A 87 15.41 21.07 0.98
C ASP A 87 15.52 20.80 2.48
N THR A 88 15.17 21.79 3.30
CA THR A 88 15.24 21.66 4.75
C THR A 88 13.92 22.03 5.41
N ILE A 89 13.48 21.17 6.31
CA ILE A 89 12.33 21.38 7.18
C ILE A 89 12.86 21.56 8.59
N LYS A 90 12.44 22.64 9.25
CA LYS A 90 12.87 22.96 10.61
C LYS A 90 11.70 22.86 11.56
N TYR A 91 11.92 22.15 12.65
CA TYR A 91 11.00 22.08 13.77
C TYR A 91 11.64 22.68 15.02
N SER A 92 10.90 23.49 15.75
CA SER A 92 11.24 23.76 17.14
C SER A 92 11.05 22.49 17.98
N GLN A 93 11.72 22.39 19.12
CA GLN A 93 11.56 21.29 20.05
C GLN A 93 10.08 20.96 20.33
N LYS A 94 9.29 21.99 20.66
CA LYS A 94 7.86 21.86 20.95
C LYS A 94 7.10 21.27 19.76
N LYS A 95 7.31 21.81 18.56
CA LYS A 95 6.61 21.36 17.36
C LYS A 95 7.00 19.95 16.94
N PHE A 96 8.27 19.58 17.11
CA PHE A 96 8.72 18.22 16.85
C PHE A 96 8.08 17.22 17.83
N ASN A 97 8.01 17.55 19.12
CA ASN A 97 7.39 16.65 20.09
C ASN A 97 5.87 16.55 19.89
N GLU A 98 5.20 17.65 19.54
CA GLU A 98 3.78 17.64 19.13
C GLU A 98 3.56 16.73 17.90
N LEU A 99 4.47 16.76 16.92
CA LEU A 99 4.43 15.86 15.76
C LEU A 99 4.46 14.38 16.20
N ILE A 100 5.36 14.02 17.12
CA ILE A 100 5.45 12.64 17.67
C ILE A 100 4.15 12.23 18.37
N ASP A 101 3.51 13.16 19.07
CA ASP A 101 2.26 12.88 19.77
C ASP A 101 1.10 12.65 18.82
N ASN A 102 0.98 13.50 17.81
CA ASN A 102 -0.10 13.49 16.82
C ASN A 102 0.06 12.39 15.77
N HIS A 103 1.30 12.02 15.44
CA HIS A 103 1.62 11.03 14.41
C HIS A 103 2.42 9.84 14.95
N PRO A 104 1.84 9.05 15.87
CA PRO A 104 2.51 7.87 16.41
C PRO A 104 2.83 6.82 15.35
N GLU A 105 2.14 6.83 14.20
CA GLU A 105 2.36 5.90 13.11
C GLU A 105 3.77 5.99 12.51
N PHE A 106 4.44 7.14 12.62
CA PHE A 106 5.81 7.28 12.14
C PHE A 106 6.85 6.53 12.99
N ILE A 107 6.51 6.25 14.25
CA ILE A 107 7.39 5.60 15.22
C ILE A 107 6.91 4.20 15.62
N ASP A 108 5.89 3.68 14.92
CA ASP A 108 5.35 2.33 15.15
C ASP A 108 6.39 1.27 14.82
N ASP A 109 6.53 0.25 15.68
CA ASP A 109 7.56 -0.78 15.59
C ASP A 109 7.45 -1.59 14.29
N PHE A 110 6.25 -1.68 13.72
CA PHE A 110 5.96 -2.36 12.45
C PHE A 110 5.48 -1.34 11.42
N PRO A 111 6.38 -0.55 10.80
CA PRO A 111 5.99 0.40 9.79
C PRO A 111 5.35 -0.33 8.62
N GLU A 112 4.26 0.23 8.12
CA GLU A 112 3.54 -0.29 6.96
C GLU A 112 3.91 0.46 5.70
N ASN A 113 3.42 -0.04 4.57
CA ASN A 113 3.55 0.63 3.28
C ASN A 113 3.09 2.11 3.37
N PRO A 114 3.87 3.05 2.82
CA PRO A 114 3.60 4.47 3.02
C PRO A 114 2.28 4.96 2.42
N ASP A 115 1.78 4.35 1.33
CA ASP A 115 0.46 4.70 0.79
C ASP A 115 -0.66 4.31 1.74
N ARG A 116 -0.55 3.12 2.37
CA ARG A 116 -1.53 2.65 3.34
C ARG A 116 -1.51 3.53 4.58
N LEU A 117 -0.32 3.86 5.08
CA LEU A 117 -0.15 4.71 6.24
C LEU A 117 -0.72 6.12 5.99
N TYR A 118 -0.36 6.73 4.86
CA TYR A 118 -0.90 8.02 4.44
C TYR A 118 -2.43 7.96 4.30
N PHE A 119 -2.97 6.93 3.67
CA PHE A 119 -4.41 6.80 3.52
C PHE A 119 -5.15 6.73 4.87
N CYS A 120 -4.60 6.00 5.85
CA CYS A 120 -5.26 5.85 7.16
C CYS A 120 -5.03 7.01 8.12
N PHE A 121 -3.87 7.66 8.08
CA PHE A 121 -3.48 8.65 9.09
C PHE A 121 -3.14 10.03 8.50
N GLY A 122 -2.52 10.06 7.32
CA GLY A 122 -2.05 11.29 6.68
C GLY A 122 -3.12 12.06 5.89
N ASN A 123 -4.16 11.39 5.39
CA ASN A 123 -5.21 12.03 4.57
C ASN A 123 -6.21 12.84 5.43
N ASN A 124 -5.69 13.87 6.10
CA ASN A 124 -6.39 14.73 7.06
C ASN A 124 -6.14 16.21 6.70
N LEU A 125 -6.57 17.15 7.56
CA LEU A 125 -6.39 18.58 7.32
C LEU A 125 -4.93 19.05 7.25
N GLU A 126 -4.01 18.35 7.92
CA GLU A 126 -2.59 18.72 7.99
C GLU A 126 -1.85 18.33 6.70
N PHE A 127 -2.11 17.13 6.15
CA PHE A 127 -1.39 16.64 4.96
C PHE A 127 -2.26 16.38 3.72
N GLY A 128 -3.53 16.77 3.72
CA GLY A 128 -4.47 16.44 2.63
C GLY A 128 -4.23 17.15 1.29
N SER A 129 -3.35 18.16 1.24
CA SER A 129 -2.93 18.80 -0.03
C SER A 129 -1.83 17.98 -0.72
N GLU A 130 -1.57 18.22 -2.02
CA GLU A 130 -0.46 17.54 -2.71
C GLU A 130 0.90 17.79 -2.05
N ALA A 131 1.17 19.04 -1.66
CA ALA A 131 2.37 19.40 -0.91
C ALA A 131 2.37 18.83 0.51
N GLY A 132 1.19 18.76 1.15
CA GLY A 132 1.02 18.11 2.44
C GLY A 132 1.37 16.62 2.38
N GLN A 133 0.93 15.94 1.33
CA GLN A 133 1.27 14.54 1.09
C GLN A 133 2.78 14.36 0.89
N ASP A 134 3.42 15.21 0.08
CA ASP A 134 4.88 15.19 -0.11
C ASP A 134 5.61 15.35 1.24
N TYR A 135 5.10 16.23 2.08
CA TYR A 135 5.61 16.47 3.43
C TYR A 135 5.43 15.25 4.35
N TYR A 136 4.27 14.60 4.32
CA TYR A 136 4.02 13.36 5.06
C TYR A 136 5.03 12.26 4.70
N TYR A 137 5.27 12.09 3.39
CA TYR A 137 6.24 11.12 2.88
C TYR A 137 7.68 11.45 3.29
N THR A 138 8.01 12.74 3.35
CA THR A 138 9.30 13.21 3.85
C THR A 138 9.51 12.83 5.31
N LEU A 139 8.49 13.05 6.15
CA LEU A 139 8.53 12.66 7.56
C LEU A 139 8.63 11.15 7.73
N TYR A 140 7.80 10.40 7.00
CA TYR A 140 7.87 8.93 6.98
C TYR A 140 9.29 8.45 6.62
N SER A 141 9.88 8.99 5.55
CA SER A 141 11.24 8.67 5.14
C SER A 141 12.25 9.02 6.24
N TYR A 142 12.13 10.18 6.88
CA TYR A 142 13.03 10.59 7.96
C TYR A 142 13.01 9.59 9.12
N PHE A 143 11.84 9.24 9.64
CA PHE A 143 11.74 8.33 10.78
C PHE A 143 12.22 6.92 10.44
N LEU A 144 11.89 6.38 9.27
CA LEU A 144 12.39 5.07 8.86
C LEU A 144 13.89 5.10 8.59
N LYS A 145 14.46 6.17 8.04
CA LYS A 145 15.91 6.33 7.83
C LYS A 145 16.68 6.23 9.13
N GLN A 146 16.17 6.88 10.19
CA GLN A 146 16.74 6.78 11.54
C GLN A 146 16.66 5.35 12.09
N ARG A 147 15.50 4.68 11.92
CA ARG A 147 15.29 3.29 12.36
C ARG A 147 16.21 2.30 11.64
N ASN A 148 16.23 2.36 10.32
CA ASN A 148 17.00 1.44 9.47
C ASN A 148 18.51 1.59 9.73
N GLY A 149 18.93 2.81 10.09
CA GLY A 149 20.32 3.21 10.24
C GLY A 149 20.73 4.05 9.04
N ILE A 150 21.14 5.29 9.33
CA ILE A 150 21.53 6.27 8.31
C ILE A 150 22.71 5.72 7.48
N ASP A 151 23.83 5.39 8.12
CA ASP A 151 25.04 5.00 7.40
C ASP A 151 24.98 3.55 6.90
N LYS A 152 24.36 2.66 7.71
CA LYS A 152 24.26 1.22 7.44
C LYS A 152 23.68 0.91 6.04
N HIS A 153 22.70 1.70 5.61
CA HIS A 153 21.99 1.48 4.34
C HIS A 153 22.17 2.60 3.32
N ALA A 154 23.15 3.51 3.51
CA ALA A 154 23.36 4.66 2.62
C ALA A 154 23.44 4.29 1.13
N GLU A 155 24.29 3.31 0.80
CA GLU A 155 24.46 2.86 -0.59
C GLU A 155 23.21 2.18 -1.16
N GLN A 156 22.51 1.38 -0.36
CA GLN A 156 21.28 0.70 -0.79
C GLN A 156 20.15 1.70 -1.03
N ARG A 157 19.99 2.67 -0.13
CA ARG A 157 19.04 3.78 -0.24
C ARG A 157 19.27 4.59 -1.49
N LYS A 158 20.51 5.03 -1.73
CA LYS A 158 20.88 5.78 -2.93
C LYS A 158 20.53 5.01 -4.20
N LYS A 159 20.84 3.71 -4.26
CA LYS A 159 20.49 2.86 -5.40
C LYS A 159 18.98 2.76 -5.61
N LEU A 160 18.20 2.51 -4.56
CA LEU A 160 16.74 2.42 -4.64
C LEU A 160 16.11 3.73 -5.11
N ILE A 161 16.54 4.86 -4.55
CA ILE A 161 16.08 6.20 -4.96
C ILE A 161 16.37 6.41 -6.46
N VAL A 162 17.59 6.11 -6.93
CA VAL A 162 17.94 6.26 -8.36
C VAL A 162 17.05 5.37 -9.24
N ILE A 163 16.84 4.11 -8.86
CA ILE A 163 15.98 3.18 -9.61
C ILE A 163 14.56 3.74 -9.71
N PHE A 164 13.97 4.15 -8.58
CA PHE A 164 12.61 4.68 -8.58
C PHE A 164 12.48 6.01 -9.31
N SER A 165 13.47 6.90 -9.20
CA SER A 165 13.49 8.16 -9.94
C SER A 165 13.58 7.93 -11.45
N ASN A 166 14.36 6.94 -11.89
CA ASN A 166 14.44 6.58 -13.31
C ASN A 166 13.12 5.98 -13.82
N ILE A 167 12.49 5.10 -13.04
CA ILE A 167 11.17 4.56 -13.36
C ILE A 167 10.15 5.69 -13.48
N ASN A 168 10.08 6.57 -12.48
CA ASN A 168 9.20 7.74 -12.48
C ASN A 168 9.44 8.65 -13.69
N SER A 169 10.71 8.86 -14.08
CA SER A 169 11.07 9.65 -15.26
C SER A 169 10.61 9.00 -16.57
N ILE A 170 10.77 7.67 -16.73
CA ILE A 170 10.29 6.94 -17.91
C ILE A 170 8.76 7.05 -18.03
N PHE A 171 8.04 6.82 -16.94
CA PHE A 171 6.58 6.96 -16.94
C PHE A 171 6.14 8.41 -17.20
N GLY A 172 6.86 9.38 -16.64
CA GLY A 172 6.65 10.79 -16.91
C GLY A 172 6.83 11.12 -18.39
N TYR A 173 7.88 10.61 -19.02
CA TYR A 173 8.11 10.81 -20.45
C TYR A 173 6.99 10.20 -21.30
N VAL A 174 6.60 8.96 -21.02
CA VAL A 174 5.52 8.26 -21.75
C VAL A 174 4.17 8.97 -21.60
N ALA A 175 3.90 9.57 -20.43
CA ALA A 175 2.66 10.28 -20.13
C ALA A 175 2.68 11.77 -20.55
N TYR A 176 3.74 12.25 -21.22
CA TYR A 176 3.95 13.67 -21.57
C TYR A 176 4.02 14.61 -20.35
N GLY A 177 4.58 14.12 -19.24
CA GLY A 177 4.82 14.87 -18.01
C GLY A 177 3.58 14.98 -17.11
N GLY A 178 3.57 16.02 -16.28
CA GLY A 178 2.51 16.29 -15.29
C GLY A 178 3.06 16.48 -13.88
N THR A 179 2.36 17.27 -13.06
CA THR A 179 2.75 17.59 -11.67
C THR A 179 2.85 16.34 -10.80
N TYR A 180 2.04 15.31 -11.10
CA TYR A 180 2.13 14.00 -10.46
C TYR A 180 3.58 13.47 -10.38
N PHE A 181 4.32 13.50 -11.49
CA PHE A 181 5.69 12.96 -11.54
C PHE A 181 6.67 13.81 -10.73
N VAL A 182 6.40 15.12 -10.57
CA VAL A 182 7.18 16.00 -9.69
C VAL A 182 6.91 15.65 -8.23
N HIS A 183 5.65 15.49 -7.83
CA HIS A 183 5.29 15.07 -6.48
C HIS A 183 5.86 13.69 -6.13
N GLN A 184 5.90 12.76 -7.10
CA GLN A 184 6.51 11.45 -6.87
C GLN A 184 8.00 11.54 -6.51
N GLN A 185 8.75 12.52 -7.02
CA GLN A 185 10.16 12.70 -6.64
C GLN A 185 10.33 12.90 -5.13
N ASN A 186 9.42 13.64 -4.50
CA ASN A 186 9.42 13.88 -3.06
C ASN A 186 8.98 12.64 -2.25
N ARG A 187 8.22 11.73 -2.86
CA ARG A 187 7.65 10.54 -2.21
C ARG A 187 8.55 9.31 -2.31
N ILE A 188 9.36 9.23 -3.35
CA ILE A 188 10.32 8.14 -3.62
C ILE A 188 11.20 7.76 -2.41
N PRO A 189 11.77 8.71 -1.64
CA PRO A 189 12.56 8.37 -0.45
C PRO A 189 11.77 7.52 0.57
N GLY A 190 10.49 7.81 0.77
CA GLY A 190 9.63 7.03 1.66
C GLY A 190 9.50 5.57 1.22
N TYR A 191 9.30 5.33 -0.08
CA TYR A 191 9.25 3.96 -0.61
C TYR A 191 10.60 3.24 -0.50
N ALA A 192 11.71 3.94 -0.74
CA ALA A 192 13.05 3.36 -0.62
C ALA A 192 13.32 2.89 0.81
N GLU A 193 13.00 3.71 1.81
CA GLU A 193 13.17 3.34 3.22
C GLU A 193 12.28 2.19 3.66
N TYR A 194 11.04 2.14 3.16
CA TYR A 194 10.14 1.03 3.45
C TYR A 194 10.68 -0.30 2.90
N LEU A 195 11.22 -0.30 1.68
CA LEU A 195 11.85 -1.51 1.13
C LEU A 195 13.11 -1.93 1.88
N ILE A 196 13.90 -0.98 2.36
CA ILE A 196 15.06 -1.28 3.22
C ILE A 196 14.60 -1.97 4.50
N TYR A 197 13.55 -1.46 5.15
CA TYR A 197 12.97 -2.06 6.34
C TYR A 197 12.49 -3.51 6.09
N LEU A 198 11.78 -3.75 4.98
CA LEU A 198 11.35 -5.10 4.62
C LEU A 198 12.57 -6.03 4.41
N GLY A 199 13.55 -5.58 3.65
CA GLY A 199 14.76 -6.35 3.38
C GLY A 199 15.62 -6.62 4.62
N SER A 200 15.65 -5.73 5.61
CA SER A 200 16.34 -5.99 6.88
C SER A 200 15.59 -7.01 7.73
N THR A 201 14.27 -6.91 7.79
CA THR A 201 13.42 -7.85 8.53
C THR A 201 13.53 -9.27 7.96
N ASP A 202 13.56 -9.41 6.64
CA ASP A 202 13.68 -10.72 5.99
C ASP A 202 15.06 -11.35 6.22
N LYS A 203 16.14 -10.55 6.19
CA LYS A 203 17.48 -11.03 6.55
C LYS A 203 17.58 -11.45 8.01
N GLU A 204 16.93 -10.74 8.92
CA GLU A 204 16.85 -11.15 10.32
C GLU A 204 16.10 -12.47 10.48
N LYS A 205 15.04 -12.72 9.70
CA LYS A 205 14.34 -14.01 9.68
C LYS A 205 15.17 -15.13 9.05
N GLU A 206 15.92 -14.85 7.98
CA GLU A 206 16.81 -15.84 7.36
C GLU A 206 17.99 -16.21 8.27
N ASN A 207 18.54 -15.22 8.99
CA ASN A 207 19.59 -15.44 9.97
C ASN A 207 19.05 -16.10 11.25
N ASN A 208 17.80 -15.82 11.62
CA ASN A 208 17.04 -16.52 12.66
C ASN A 208 16.19 -17.65 12.04
N LYS A 209 16.79 -18.49 11.19
CA LYS A 209 16.14 -19.76 10.80
C LYS A 209 15.68 -20.44 12.07
N ASP A 210 14.36 -20.65 12.16
CA ASP A 210 13.74 -21.36 13.27
C ASP A 210 14.54 -22.67 13.47
N PRO A 211 15.17 -22.90 14.63
CA PRO A 211 15.95 -24.11 14.88
C PRO A 211 15.06 -25.36 14.87
N TYR A 212 13.74 -25.19 14.72
CA TYR A 212 12.77 -26.25 14.68
C TYR A 212 12.90 -27.10 13.41
N ASP A 213 13.73 -28.14 13.51
CA ASP A 213 13.88 -29.18 12.51
C ASP A 213 12.59 -30.03 12.42
N ILE A 214 11.77 -29.72 11.41
CA ILE A 214 10.55 -30.47 11.10
C ILE A 214 10.80 -31.79 10.35
N SER A 215 12.06 -32.21 10.17
CA SER A 215 12.41 -33.45 9.48
C SER A 215 11.73 -34.67 10.12
N LYS A 216 11.59 -34.66 11.45
CA LYS A 216 10.94 -35.73 12.22
C LYS A 216 9.43 -35.79 11.97
N GLN A 217 8.74 -34.64 11.94
CA GLN A 217 7.31 -34.62 11.59
C GLN A 217 7.10 -35.02 10.13
N LYS A 218 7.94 -34.58 9.19
CA LYS A 218 7.82 -34.96 7.78
C LYS A 218 7.89 -36.48 7.58
N LYS A 219 8.76 -37.18 8.32
CA LYS A 219 8.90 -38.64 8.27
C LYS A 219 7.69 -39.42 8.81
N LEU A 220 6.80 -38.77 9.55
CA LEU A 220 5.57 -39.38 10.07
C LEU A 220 4.38 -39.25 9.10
N TYR A 221 4.41 -38.29 8.18
CA TYR A 221 3.27 -37.94 7.32
C TYR A 221 3.55 -38.07 5.81
N MET A 222 4.79 -38.28 5.40
CA MET A 222 5.22 -38.57 4.02
C MET A 222 5.95 -39.90 3.99
#